data_AF-A0AAN8ZWZ2-F1
#
_entry.id   AF-A0AAN8ZWZ2-F1
#
_cell.length_a   1.000
_cell.length_b   1.000
_cell.length_c   1.000
_cell.angle_alpha   90.00
_cell.angle_beta   90.00
_cell.angle_gamma   90.00
#
_symmetry.space_group_name_H-M   'P 1'
#
loop_
_entity.id
_entity.type
_entity.pdbx_description
1 polymer ?
#
loop_
_entity_poly.entity_id
_entity_poly.type
_entity_poly.pdbx_seq_one_letter_code
_entity_poly.pdbx_strand_id
1 'polypeptide(L)' 'MSIDVKSLYSWDTEYSADSAEFCPVEPYHNYLAVGTYQLADNETENSGIPEVSSSEESKEKDMAKKRLGRLY' A
#
# COMPACT_ATOMS: atom_id res chain seq x y z
N MET A 1 -17.07 -28.05 6.78
CA MET A 1 -17.92 -27.20 5.91
C MET A 1 -16.98 -26.39 5.03
N SER A 2 -16.66 -26.82 3.80
CA SER A 2 -15.96 -25.95 2.84
C SER A 2 -17.02 -25.17 2.07
N ILE A 3 -16.96 -23.85 2.14
CA ILE A 3 -17.77 -22.99 1.28
C ILE A 3 -17.06 -22.91 -0.06
N ASP A 4 -17.73 -23.36 -1.12
CA ASP A 4 -17.25 -23.20 -2.48
C ASP A 4 -17.52 -21.75 -2.91
N VAL A 5 -16.48 -20.93 -2.94
CA VAL A 5 -16.58 -19.51 -3.30
C VAL A 5 -16.20 -19.35 -4.77
N LYS A 6 -17.20 -19.00 -5.60
CA LYS A 6 -16.96 -18.63 -7.00
C LYS A 6 -16.45 -17.20 -7.10
N SER A 7 -15.19 -17.04 -7.53
CA SER A 7 -14.65 -15.71 -7.85
C SER A 7 -15.34 -15.13 -9.09
N LEU A 8 -15.85 -13.90 -8.98
CA LEU A 8 -16.54 -13.22 -10.06
C LEU A 8 -15.62 -12.29 -10.85
N TYR A 9 -14.64 -11.68 -10.18
CA TYR A 9 -13.74 -10.69 -10.76
C TYR A 9 -12.43 -10.62 -9.95
N SER A 10 -11.32 -10.34 -10.62
CA SER A 10 -10.02 -10.11 -10.00
C SER A 10 -9.28 -8.99 -10.73
N TRP A 11 -8.79 -8.00 -10.00
CA TRP A 11 -7.83 -7.00 -10.48
C TRP A 11 -6.58 -7.04 -9.59
N ASP A 12 -5.44 -6.62 -10.13
CA ASP A 12 -4.25 -6.30 -9.33
C ASP A 12 -4.25 -4.80 -9.07
N THR A 13 -4.17 -4.42 -7.79
CA THR A 13 -4.13 -3.00 -7.38
C THR A 13 -2.74 -2.39 -7.55
N GLU A 14 -1.75 -3.16 -8.00
CA GLU A 14 -0.32 -2.82 -8.09
C GLU A 14 0.35 -2.57 -6.73
N TYR A 15 -0.39 -2.01 -5.77
CA TYR A 15 -0.02 -1.80 -4.38
C TYR A 15 -0.52 -2.93 -3.47
N SER A 16 0.13 -3.13 -2.32
CA SER A 16 -0.39 -4.01 -1.26
C SER A 16 -1.65 -3.41 -0.65
N ALA A 17 -2.74 -4.16 -0.63
CA ALA A 17 -3.98 -3.76 0.02
C ALA A 17 -4.07 -4.40 1.41
N ASP A 18 -4.17 -3.58 2.45
CA ASP A 18 -4.35 -4.02 3.84
C ASP A 18 -5.82 -4.02 4.26
N SER A 19 -6.65 -3.22 3.59
CA SER A 19 -8.10 -3.13 3.82
C SER A 19 -8.85 -2.86 2.52
N ALA A 20 -10.07 -3.36 2.41
CA ALA A 20 -11.00 -3.05 1.33
C ALA A 20 -12.43 -2.94 1.88
N GLU A 21 -13.10 -1.84 1.57
CA GLU A 21 -14.47 -1.58 2.04
C GLU A 21 -15.32 -0.83 1.00
N PHE A 22 -16.59 -1.18 0.90
CA PHE A 22 -17.55 -0.43 0.09
C PHE A 22 -18.04 0.79 0.85
N CYS A 23 -18.21 1.91 0.16
CA CYS A 23 -18.76 3.11 0.77
C CYS A 23 -20.20 2.85 1.23
N PRO A 24 -20.58 3.08 2.51
CA PRO A 24 -21.91 2.78 3.01
C PRO A 24 -22.95 3.88 2.73
N VAL A 25 -22.54 5.02 2.20
CA VAL A 25 -23.39 6.22 2.03
C VAL A 25 -24.05 6.22 0.66
N GLU A 26 -25.37 6.41 0.59
CA GLU A 26 -26.08 6.60 -0.68
C GLU A 26 -25.73 7.98 -1.31
N PRO A 27 -25.59 8.06 -2.65
CA PRO A 27 -25.76 7.01 -3.66
C PRO A 27 -24.45 6.26 -4.02
N TYR A 28 -23.45 6.27 -3.16
CA TYR A 28 -22.06 5.88 -3.47
C TYR A 28 -21.72 4.41 -3.19
N HIS A 29 -22.69 3.51 -3.02
CA HIS A 29 -22.43 2.08 -2.71
C HIS A 29 -21.62 1.35 -3.78
N ASN A 30 -21.53 1.89 -4.99
CA ASN A 30 -20.74 1.34 -6.09
C ASN A 30 -19.24 1.68 -5.99
N TYR A 31 -18.82 2.48 -5.01
CA TYR A 31 -17.42 2.81 -4.79
C TYR A 31 -16.79 1.84 -3.78
N LEU A 32 -15.61 1.34 -4.14
CA LEU A 32 -14.76 0.52 -3.27
C LEU A 32 -13.51 1.32 -2.92
N ALA A 33 -13.27 1.52 -1.63
CA ALA A 33 -12.01 2.04 -1.13
C ALA A 33 -11.07 0.86 -0.86
N VAL A 34 -9.85 0.94 -1.36
CA VAL A 34 -8.78 -0.03 -1.07
C VAL A 34 -7.65 0.71 -0.38
N GLY A 35 -7.48 0.44 0.90
CA GLY A 35 -6.47 1.07 1.74
C GLY A 35 -5.14 0.32 1.64
N THR A 36 -4.06 1.08 1.50
CA THR A 36 -2.69 0.57 1.47
C THR A 36 -1.89 1.29 2.54
N TYR A 37 -1.18 0.56 3.40
CA TYR A 37 -0.26 1.15 4.35
C TYR A 37 1.18 0.81 3.95
N GLN A 38 1.97 1.84 3.65
CA GLN A 38 3.41 1.68 3.40
C GLN A 38 4.18 2.18 4.62
N LEU A 39 4.96 1.30 5.24
CA LEU A 39 5.93 1.71 6.24
C LEU A 39 7.03 2.51 5.54
N ALA A 40 7.31 3.72 6.00
CA ALA A 40 8.53 4.43 5.64
C ALA A 40 9.74 3.59 6.10
N ASP A 41 10.84 3.65 5.36
CA ASP A 41 12.05 2.98 5.85
C ASP A 41 12.47 3.74 7.10
N ASN A 42 12.78 3.01 8.17
CA ASN A 42 13.47 3.63 9.28
C ASN A 42 14.85 3.99 8.73
N GLU A 43 15.15 5.28 8.58
CA GLU A 43 16.52 5.77 8.44
C GLU A 43 17.27 5.53 9.76
N THR A 44 17.34 4.28 10.21
CA THR A 44 17.95 3.91 11.48
C THR A 44 18.58 2.54 11.38
N GLU A 45 19.48 2.38 10.42
CA GLU A 45 20.62 1.50 10.59
C GLU A 45 21.92 2.28 10.34
N ASN A 46 22.39 2.91 11.43
CA ASN A 46 23.78 3.06 11.82
C ASN A 46 24.79 3.67 10.82
N SER A 47 25.09 4.96 10.98
CA SER A 47 26.47 5.48 10.94
C SER A 47 26.51 6.87 11.55
N GLY A 48 27.19 7.02 12.69
CA GLY A 48 27.49 8.34 13.23
C GLY A 48 28.43 9.09 12.29
N ILE A 49 27.96 10.18 11.68
CA ILE A 49 28.65 11.42 11.27
C ILE A 49 27.51 12.40 10.92
N PRO A 50 27.49 13.66 11.40
CA PRO A 50 26.49 14.63 11.00
C PRO A 50 27.00 15.43 9.80
N GLU A 51 26.43 15.29 8.62
CA GLU A 51 26.62 16.31 7.56
C GLU A 51 25.32 16.64 6.84
N VAL A 52 24.97 17.92 6.99
CA VAL A 52 23.96 18.68 6.26
C VAL A 52 24.49 19.01 4.87
N SER A 53 23.70 18.77 3.82
CA SER A 53 23.59 19.62 2.61
C SER A 53 22.61 18.93 1.64
N SER A 54 21.35 19.39 1.59
CA SER A 54 20.82 20.39 0.65
C SER A 54 20.56 19.82 -0.76
N SER A 55 19.30 20.00 -1.21
CA SER A 55 18.71 19.66 -2.53
C SER A 55 18.75 18.16 -2.87
N GLU A 56 17.64 17.43 -2.95
CA GLU A 56 16.57 17.62 -3.92
C GLU A 56 15.17 17.36 -3.33
N GLU A 57 14.29 18.37 -3.45
CA GLU A 57 12.88 18.31 -3.07
C GLU A 57 12.07 17.46 -4.05
N SER A 58 11.24 16.57 -3.49
CA SER A 58 9.85 16.34 -3.89
C SER A 58 9.49 15.38 -5.05
N LYS A 59 10.17 14.24 -5.25
CA LYS A 59 9.64 13.17 -6.15
C LYS A 59 9.77 11.71 -5.72
N GLU A 60 10.55 11.38 -4.70
CA GLU A 60 10.94 9.98 -4.45
C GLU A 60 10.11 9.25 -3.37
N LYS A 61 9.22 9.96 -2.67
CA LYS A 61 8.50 9.43 -1.49
C LYS A 61 7.20 8.68 -1.79
N ASP A 62 6.76 8.64 -3.05
CA ASP A 62 5.50 8.01 -3.47
C ASP A 62 5.72 6.87 -4.48
N MET A 63 6.91 6.25 -4.44
CA MET A 63 7.16 5.04 -5.22
C MET A 63 6.70 3.81 -4.46
N ALA A 64 5.89 2.98 -5.12
CA ALA A 64 5.46 1.69 -4.59
C ALA A 64 6.66 0.85 -4.14
N LYS A 65 6.78 0.58 -2.84
CA LYS A 65 7.82 -0.30 -2.33
C LYS A 65 7.66 -1.72 -2.87
N LYS A 66 8.79 -2.42 -3.01
CA LYS A 66 8.83 -3.80 -3.48
C LYS A 66 7.94 -4.68 -2.60
N ARG A 67 6.94 -5.35 -3.20
CA ARG A 67 6.01 -6.25 -2.51
C ARG A 67 6.78 -7.45 -1.94
N LEU A 68 6.94 -7.51 -0.61
CA LEU A 68 7.61 -8.62 0.09
C LEU A 68 6.69 -9.84 0.33
N GLY A 69 5.39 -9.70 0.09
CA GLY A 69 4.36 -10.60 0.60
C GLY A 69 3.61 -11.45 -0.43
N ARG A 70 4.24 -11.91 -1.52
CA ARG A 70 3.65 -13.03 -2.29
C ARG A 70 4.14 -14.34 -1.68
N LEU A 71 3.43 -14.81 -0.67
CA LEU A 71 3.59 -16.18 -0.16
C LEU A 71 3.17 -17.13 -1.29
N TYR A 72 4.14 -17.90 -1.80
CA TYR A 72 3.89 -19.03 -2.70
C TYR A 72 3.28 -20.19 -1.92
#